data_AF-A0A6A5E3A6-F1
#
_entry.id   AF-A0A6A5E3A6-F1
#
_cell.length_a   1.000
_cell.length_b   1.000
_cell.length_c   1.000
_cell.angle_alpha   90.00
_cell.angle_beta   90.00
_cell.angle_gamma   90.00
#
_symmetry.space_group_name_H-M   'P 1'
#
loop_
_entity.id
_entity.type
_entity.pdbx_description
1 polymer ?
#
loop_
_entity_poly.entity_id
_entity_poly.type
_entity_poly.pdbx_seq_one_letter_code
_entity_poly.pdbx_strand_id
1 'polypeptide(L)'
;MMFHATVSQARANMDAMTGLIQGWAELQLLQRSADSLLEGGATEQSCRRIRDEGQELLRLTQVNRSLYAAEDSSESWIRYLDHIDDKVQHGLFQMLLRSLHFLSDNMDPESCSSVFLAISLQLQETGSVFEPSVGGGLTDLLKSAISDIYTAASLPPRISVSRHGNYQVTMTSL
;
A
#
# COMPACT_ATOMS: atom_id res chain seq x y z
N MET A 1 27.18 -23.24 -20.48
CA MET A 1 26.91 -21.80 -20.71
C MET A 1 25.45 -21.41 -20.44
N MET A 2 24.44 -22.26 -20.70
CA MET A 2 23.02 -21.98 -20.40
C MET A 2 22.66 -21.81 -18.91
N PHE A 3 23.21 -22.63 -18.00
CA PHE A 3 22.87 -22.58 -16.57
C PHE A 3 23.24 -21.24 -15.90
N HIS A 4 24.36 -20.64 -16.30
CA HIS A 4 24.76 -19.34 -15.75
C HIS A 4 23.78 -18.24 -16.20
N ALA A 5 23.32 -18.27 -17.45
CA ALA A 5 22.38 -17.29 -17.97
C ALA A 5 21.00 -17.37 -17.29
N THR A 6 20.48 -18.58 -17.03
CA THR A 6 19.18 -18.75 -16.35
C THR A 6 19.24 -18.28 -14.90
N VAL A 7 20.31 -18.59 -14.18
CA VAL A 7 20.53 -18.14 -12.80
C VAL A 7 20.70 -16.63 -12.73
N SER A 8 21.48 -16.03 -13.64
CA SER A 8 21.63 -14.58 -13.72
C SER A 8 20.31 -13.86 -13.99
N GLN A 9 19.49 -14.37 -14.91
CA GLN A 9 18.18 -13.79 -15.20
C GLN A 9 17.23 -13.92 -14.01
N ALA A 10 17.20 -15.08 -13.35
CA ALA A 10 16.30 -15.29 -12.22
C ALA A 10 16.66 -14.39 -11.02
N ARG A 11 17.95 -14.12 -10.83
CA ARG A 11 18.45 -13.13 -9.88
C ARG A 11 18.01 -11.71 -10.27
N ALA A 12 18.18 -11.32 -11.54
CA ALA A 12 17.73 -10.00 -12.00
C ALA A 12 16.22 -9.79 -11.78
N ASN A 13 15.41 -10.83 -11.96
CA ASN A 13 13.98 -10.79 -11.67
C ASN A 13 13.71 -10.62 -10.15
N MET A 14 14.49 -11.26 -9.27
CA MET A 14 14.40 -11.06 -7.82
C MET A 14 14.76 -9.62 -7.41
N ASP A 15 15.76 -9.04 -8.06
CA ASP A 15 16.17 -7.65 -7.83
C ASP A 15 15.06 -6.69 -8.29
N ALA A 16 14.45 -6.94 -9.45
CA ALA A 16 13.31 -6.17 -9.94
C ALA A 16 12.10 -6.25 -8.99
N MET A 17 11.73 -7.46 -8.53
CA MET A 17 10.65 -7.63 -7.55
C MET A 17 10.95 -6.89 -6.24
N THR A 18 12.19 -6.96 -5.75
CA THR A 18 12.60 -6.25 -4.53
C THR A 18 12.53 -4.73 -4.73
N GLY A 19 12.91 -4.23 -5.92
CA GLY A 19 12.78 -2.81 -6.27
C GLY A 19 11.33 -2.32 -6.30
N LEU A 20 10.40 -3.11 -6.86
CA LEU A 20 8.96 -2.79 -6.82
C LEU A 20 8.45 -2.70 -5.38
N ILE A 21 8.76 -3.72 -4.56
CA ILE A 21 8.35 -3.77 -3.13
C ILE A 21 8.91 -2.58 -2.35
N GLN A 22 10.18 -2.23 -2.58
CA GLN A 22 10.78 -1.06 -1.93
C GLN A 22 10.10 0.24 -2.39
N GLY A 23 9.79 0.34 -3.67
CA GLY A 23 9.03 1.46 -4.23
C GLY A 23 7.64 1.62 -3.60
N TRP A 24 7.01 0.52 -3.14
CA TRP A 24 5.76 0.57 -2.37
C TRP A 24 6.00 1.01 -0.92
N ALA A 25 7.03 0.49 -0.25
CA ALA A 25 7.35 0.86 1.13
C ALA A 25 7.63 2.37 1.31
N GLU A 26 8.09 3.03 0.25
CA GLU A 26 8.36 4.47 0.20
C GLU A 26 7.19 5.29 -0.36
N LEU A 27 6.13 4.64 -0.85
CA LEU A 27 5.00 5.31 -1.46
C LEU A 27 4.20 6.09 -0.42
N GLN A 28 4.03 7.38 -0.67
CA GLN A 28 3.13 8.23 0.10
C GLN A 28 1.70 8.09 -0.46
N LEU A 29 0.80 7.46 0.30
CA LEU A 29 -0.59 7.30 -0.13
C LEU A 29 -1.41 8.58 0.00
N LEU A 30 -1.13 9.36 1.03
CA LEU A 30 -1.84 10.59 1.34
C LEU A 30 -1.09 11.81 0.83
N GLN A 31 -1.81 12.72 0.19
CA GLN A 31 -1.24 13.96 -0.34
C GLN A 31 -1.89 15.17 0.32
N ARG A 32 -1.16 16.30 0.26
CA ARG A 32 -1.69 17.60 0.63
C ARG A 32 -2.04 18.38 -0.63
N SER A 33 -3.11 19.16 -0.57
CA SER A 33 -3.45 20.14 -1.58
C SER A 33 -2.42 21.26 -1.61
N ALA A 34 -2.53 22.16 -2.60
CA ALA A 34 -1.75 23.38 -2.67
C ALA A 34 -1.88 24.24 -1.40
N ASP A 35 -3.06 24.22 -0.76
CA ASP A 35 -3.34 24.92 0.50
C ASP A 35 -2.89 24.12 1.73
N SER A 36 -2.11 23.06 1.53
CA SER A 36 -1.61 22.14 2.55
C SER A 36 -2.72 21.35 3.28
N LEU A 37 -3.94 21.25 2.74
CA LEU A 37 -4.99 20.44 3.36
C LEU A 37 -4.90 18.98 2.92
N LEU A 38 -5.34 18.03 3.74
CA LEU A 38 -5.40 16.62 3.35
C LEU A 38 -6.34 16.42 2.15
N GLU A 39 -5.81 15.92 1.03
CA GLU A 39 -6.59 15.50 -0.13
C GLU A 39 -6.97 14.02 -0.01
N GLY A 40 -8.04 13.75 0.75
CA GLY A 40 -8.67 12.43 0.80
C GLY A 40 -7.73 11.27 1.18
N GLY A 41 -8.04 10.08 0.65
CA GLY A 41 -7.30 8.84 0.88
C GLY A 41 -6.27 8.53 -0.22
N ALA A 42 -6.00 7.24 -0.42
CA ALA A 42 -5.06 6.77 -1.44
C ALA A 42 -5.49 7.23 -2.85
N THR A 43 -4.61 7.95 -3.55
CA THR A 43 -4.91 8.49 -4.88
C THR A 43 -5.17 7.37 -5.91
N GLU A 44 -5.97 7.67 -6.93
CA GLU A 44 -6.22 6.72 -8.02
C GLU A 44 -4.92 6.30 -8.72
N GLN A 45 -3.97 7.24 -8.88
CA GLN A 45 -2.66 6.96 -9.45
C GLN A 45 -1.85 5.98 -8.62
N SER A 46 -1.78 6.18 -7.29
CA SER A 46 -1.11 5.25 -6.37
C SER A 46 -1.78 3.88 -6.39
N CYS A 47 -3.12 3.84 -6.41
CA CYS A 47 -3.87 2.58 -6.48
C CYS A 47 -3.61 1.82 -7.80
N ARG A 48 -3.61 2.50 -8.94
CA ARG A 48 -3.29 1.91 -10.24
C ARG A 48 -1.86 1.37 -10.25
N ARG A 49 -0.90 2.15 -9.75
CA ARG A 49 0.51 1.73 -9.65
C ARG A 49 0.68 0.44 -8.85
N ILE A 50 0.10 0.35 -7.65
CA ILE A 50 0.19 -0.86 -6.81
C ILE A 50 -0.40 -2.08 -7.52
N ARG A 51 -1.55 -1.90 -8.19
CA ARG A 51 -2.22 -2.98 -8.93
C ARG A 51 -1.35 -3.49 -10.09
N ASP A 52 -0.84 -2.57 -10.90
CA ASP A 52 -0.10 -2.90 -12.12
C ASP A 52 1.27 -3.50 -11.77
N GLU A 53 1.99 -2.90 -10.82
CA GLU A 53 3.26 -3.43 -10.32
C GLU A 53 3.06 -4.78 -9.61
N GLY A 54 1.89 -5.02 -8.99
CA GLY A 54 1.56 -6.31 -8.39
C GLY A 54 1.34 -7.42 -9.41
N GLN A 55 0.74 -7.09 -10.56
CA GLN A 55 0.64 -8.02 -11.69
C GLN A 55 2.03 -8.31 -12.27
N GLU A 56 2.90 -7.31 -12.38
CA GLU A 56 4.27 -7.51 -12.83
C GLU A 56 5.08 -8.40 -11.87
N LEU A 57 4.91 -8.21 -10.56
CA LEU A 57 5.54 -9.06 -9.54
C LEU A 57 5.11 -10.53 -9.70
N LEU A 58 3.81 -10.79 -9.87
CA LEU A 58 3.29 -12.13 -10.15
C LEU A 58 3.82 -12.70 -11.48
N ARG A 59 3.95 -11.87 -12.51
CA ARG A 59 4.54 -12.29 -13.79
C ARG A 59 6.01 -12.71 -13.62
N LEU A 60 6.79 -11.94 -12.86
CA LEU A 60 8.21 -12.24 -12.59
C LEU A 60 8.40 -13.54 -11.81
N THR A 61 7.49 -13.89 -10.88
CA THR A 61 7.53 -15.22 -10.24
C THR A 61 7.32 -16.33 -11.26
N GLN A 62 6.35 -16.20 -12.17
CA GLN A 62 6.12 -17.21 -13.21
C GLN A 62 7.29 -17.36 -14.20
N VAL A 63 7.97 -16.26 -14.54
CA VAL A 63 9.22 -16.32 -15.31
C VAL A 63 10.29 -17.10 -14.55
N ASN A 64 10.47 -16.80 -13.26
CA ASN A 64 11.47 -17.50 -12.43
C ASN A 64 11.17 -18.98 -12.29
N ARG A 65 9.90 -19.36 -12.18
CA ARG A 65 9.49 -20.77 -12.20
C ARG A 65 10.02 -21.50 -13.43
N SER A 66 9.83 -20.89 -14.61
CA SER A 66 10.28 -21.44 -15.89
C SER A 66 11.81 -21.54 -15.96
N LEU A 67 12.52 -20.52 -15.46
CA LEU A 67 13.99 -20.51 -15.41
C LEU A 67 14.57 -21.57 -14.47
N TYR A 68 13.85 -21.89 -13.39
CA TYR A 68 14.23 -22.94 -12.45
C TYR A 68 13.76 -24.34 -12.85
N ALA A 69 12.93 -24.45 -13.91
CA ALA A 69 12.22 -25.66 -14.27
C ALA A 69 11.45 -26.27 -13.07
N ALA A 70 10.83 -25.40 -12.26
CA ALA A 70 10.15 -25.79 -11.03
C ALA A 70 8.72 -26.29 -11.29
N GLU A 71 8.35 -27.38 -10.64
CA GLU A 71 6.97 -27.88 -10.62
C GLU A 71 6.12 -27.04 -9.65
N ASP A 72 4.87 -26.73 -10.02
CA ASP A 72 3.95 -25.90 -9.20
C ASP A 72 3.70 -26.49 -7.82
N SER A 73 3.60 -27.82 -7.75
CA SER A 73 3.34 -28.55 -6.51
C SER A 73 4.59 -28.83 -5.69
N SER A 74 5.78 -28.46 -6.18
CA SER A 74 7.02 -28.74 -5.46
C SER A 74 7.11 -27.88 -4.20
N GLU A 75 7.51 -28.51 -3.09
CA GLU A 75 7.65 -27.84 -1.80
C GLU A 75 8.65 -26.66 -1.87
N SER A 76 9.72 -26.81 -2.67
CA SER A 76 10.70 -25.76 -2.93
C SER A 76 10.10 -24.54 -3.62
N TRP A 77 9.19 -24.75 -4.57
CA TRP A 77 8.50 -23.67 -5.27
C TRP A 77 7.51 -22.94 -4.38
N ILE A 78 6.74 -23.69 -3.58
CA ILE A 78 5.81 -23.11 -2.59
C ILE A 78 6.59 -22.25 -1.58
N ARG A 79 7.72 -22.74 -1.05
CA ARG A 79 8.58 -21.95 -0.15
C ARG A 79 9.13 -20.69 -0.81
N TYR A 80 9.47 -20.75 -2.10
CA TYR A 80 9.93 -19.59 -2.85
C TYR A 80 8.84 -18.53 -2.99
N LEU A 81 7.60 -18.93 -3.31
CA LEU A 81 6.46 -18.02 -3.37
C LEU A 81 6.15 -17.43 -2.00
N ASP A 82 6.14 -18.23 -0.94
CA ASP A 82 5.92 -17.77 0.43
C ASP A 82 7.00 -16.77 0.89
N HIS A 83 8.26 -16.97 0.49
CA HIS A 83 9.34 -16.03 0.77
C HIS A 83 9.11 -14.66 0.10
N ILE A 84 8.67 -14.64 -1.15
CA ILE A 84 8.35 -13.38 -1.85
C ILE A 84 7.11 -12.74 -1.24
N ASP A 85 6.10 -13.55 -0.92
CA ASP A 85 4.87 -13.11 -0.27
C ASP A 85 5.14 -12.42 1.07
N ASP A 86 6.08 -12.93 1.87
CA ASP A 86 6.54 -12.28 3.10
C ASP A 86 7.17 -10.91 2.84
N LYS A 87 7.98 -10.79 1.76
CA LYS A 87 8.56 -9.49 1.38
C LYS A 87 7.49 -8.50 0.93
N VAL A 88 6.52 -8.94 0.14
CA VAL A 88 5.39 -8.11 -0.31
C VAL A 88 4.61 -7.61 0.91
N GLN A 89 4.25 -8.52 1.82
CA GLN A 89 3.53 -8.17 3.04
C GLN A 89 4.31 -7.15 3.88
N HIS A 90 5.63 -7.31 4.00
CA HIS A 90 6.48 -6.35 4.70
C HIS A 90 6.51 -4.98 4.02
N GLY A 91 6.66 -4.92 2.69
CA GLY A 91 6.67 -3.65 1.96
C GLY A 91 5.33 -2.90 2.07
N LEU A 92 4.22 -3.63 1.97
CA LEU A 92 2.89 -3.06 2.20
C LEU A 92 2.73 -2.58 3.64
N PHE A 93 3.24 -3.30 4.63
CA PHE A 93 3.23 -2.85 6.03
C PHE A 93 3.96 -1.52 6.21
N GLN A 94 5.14 -1.37 5.62
CA GLN A 94 5.88 -0.11 5.67
C GLN A 94 5.12 1.05 4.99
N MET A 95 4.46 0.78 3.87
CA MET A 95 3.60 1.75 3.18
C MET A 95 2.45 2.24 4.07
N LEU A 96 1.75 1.31 4.74
CA LEU A 96 0.67 1.67 5.66
C LEU A 96 1.21 2.45 6.86
N LEU A 97 2.28 1.96 7.48
CA LEU A 97 2.91 2.58 8.65
C LEU A 97 3.33 4.02 8.35
N ARG A 98 3.99 4.25 7.20
CA ARG A 98 4.38 5.58 6.74
C ARG A 98 3.18 6.51 6.59
N SER A 99 2.10 6.02 5.98
CA SER A 99 0.88 6.80 5.74
C SER A 99 0.17 7.15 7.06
N LEU A 100 0.16 6.24 8.03
CA LEU A 100 -0.40 6.45 9.36
C LEU A 100 0.45 7.39 10.22
N HIS A 101 1.78 7.28 10.16
CA HIS A 101 2.67 8.26 10.79
C HIS A 101 2.46 9.66 10.20
N PHE A 102 2.32 9.77 8.87
CA PHE A 102 2.01 11.05 8.26
C PHE A 102 0.71 11.67 8.80
N LEU A 103 -0.35 10.87 8.99
CA LEU A 103 -1.57 11.34 9.66
C LEU A 103 -1.30 11.81 11.08
N SER A 104 -0.61 10.99 11.88
CA SER A 104 -0.31 11.28 13.28
C SER A 104 0.52 12.55 13.45
N ASP A 105 1.61 12.66 12.69
CA ASP A 105 2.56 13.79 12.76
C ASP A 105 1.90 15.11 12.35
N ASN A 106 0.96 15.08 11.40
CA ASN A 106 0.25 16.30 10.98
C ASN A 106 -0.94 16.65 11.90
N MET A 107 -1.32 15.77 12.84
CA MET A 107 -2.36 16.01 13.84
C MET A 107 -1.79 16.28 15.24
N ASP A 108 -0.48 16.17 15.44
CA ASP A 108 0.18 16.48 16.71
C ASP A 108 0.33 18.00 16.88
N PRO A 109 -0.26 18.61 17.93
CA PRO A 109 -0.23 20.06 18.14
C PRO A 109 1.18 20.62 18.37
N GLU A 110 2.15 19.80 18.78
CA GLU A 110 3.52 20.23 19.04
C GLU A 110 4.42 20.21 17.79
N SER A 111 4.04 19.43 16.77
CA SER A 111 4.82 19.26 15.52
C SER A 111 4.12 19.81 14.27
N CYS A 112 2.84 20.18 14.37
CA CYS A 112 2.05 20.71 13.26
C CYS A 112 2.52 22.11 12.84
N SER A 113 3.19 22.20 11.69
CA SER A 113 3.67 23.48 11.11
C SER A 113 2.67 24.12 10.14
N SER A 114 1.57 23.43 9.79
CA SER A 114 0.65 23.85 8.74
C SER A 114 -0.71 23.16 8.84
N VAL A 115 -1.79 23.87 8.48
CA VAL A 115 -3.18 23.39 8.57
C VAL A 115 -3.34 22.06 7.84
N PHE A 116 -3.81 21.02 8.54
CA PHE A 116 -3.99 19.68 7.97
C PHE A 116 -5.44 19.40 7.55
N LEU A 117 -6.39 19.91 8.33
CA LEU A 117 -7.83 19.81 8.08
C LEU A 117 -8.44 21.20 8.25
N ALA A 118 -9.40 21.53 7.40
CA ALA A 118 -10.14 22.79 7.47
C ALA A 118 -11.63 22.52 7.68
N ILE A 119 -12.25 23.38 8.48
CA ILE A 119 -13.70 23.46 8.66
C ILE A 119 -14.16 24.89 8.37
N SER A 120 -15.31 25.02 7.70
CA SER A 120 -15.94 26.30 7.41
C SER A 120 -17.11 26.54 8.36
N LEU A 121 -17.17 27.72 8.98
CA LEU A 121 -18.33 28.16 9.76
C LEU A 121 -19.26 28.97 8.86
N GLN A 122 -20.46 28.49 8.65
CA GLN A 122 -21.51 29.18 7.89
C GLN A 122 -22.59 29.69 8.85
N LEU A 123 -22.97 30.96 8.69
CA LEU A 123 -24.09 31.56 9.41
C LEU A 123 -25.36 31.38 8.57
N GLN A 124 -26.36 30.70 9.14
CA GLN A 124 -27.67 30.47 8.53
C GLN A 124 -28.77 31.08 9.42
N GLU A 125 -29.99 31.23 8.91
CA GLU A 125 -31.12 31.78 9.68
C GLU A 125 -31.40 30.97 10.97
N THR A 126 -31.12 29.66 10.94
CA THR A 126 -31.30 28.75 12.08
C THR A 126 -30.11 28.70 13.04
N GLY A 127 -29.06 29.48 12.78
CA GLY A 127 -27.83 29.53 13.59
C GLY A 127 -26.58 29.15 12.81
N SER A 128 -25.54 28.75 13.55
CA SER A 128 -24.23 28.44 12.99
C SER A 128 -24.10 26.96 12.60
N VAL A 129 -23.56 26.69 11.40
CA VAL A 129 -23.31 25.35 10.88
C VAL A 129 -21.83 25.22 10.51
N PHE A 130 -21.22 24.07 10.83
CA PHE A 130 -19.86 23.73 10.41
C PHE A 130 -19.88 22.76 9.23
N GLU A 131 -19.05 23.01 8.23
CA GLU A 131 -18.86 22.15 7.07
C GLU A 131 -17.37 21.81 6.85
N PRO A 132 -16.96 20.53 6.93
CA PRO A 132 -17.76 19.40 7.44
C PRO A 132 -18.12 19.58 8.92
N SER A 133 -19.14 18.86 9.40
CA SER A 133 -19.53 18.93 10.81
C SER A 133 -18.39 18.42 11.71
N VAL A 134 -18.12 19.14 12.80
CA VAL A 134 -16.95 18.87 13.67
C VAL A 134 -17.02 17.52 14.38
N GLY A 135 -18.24 17.04 14.68
CA GLY A 135 -18.44 15.73 15.32
C GLY A 135 -18.43 14.57 14.32
N GLY A 136 -19.37 14.58 13.38
CA GLY A 136 -19.56 13.47 12.43
C GLY A 136 -18.65 13.58 11.21
N GLY A 137 -18.75 14.69 10.48
CA GLY A 137 -18.11 14.85 9.18
C GLY A 137 -16.58 14.76 9.22
N LEU A 138 -15.94 15.42 10.18
CA LEU A 138 -14.48 15.33 10.34
C LEU A 138 -14.01 13.92 10.73
N THR A 139 -14.73 13.29 11.65
CA THR A 139 -14.45 11.92 12.09
C THR A 139 -14.59 10.94 10.93
N ASP A 140 -15.63 11.09 10.12
CA ASP A 140 -15.89 10.23 8.97
C ASP A 140 -14.85 10.42 7.87
N LEU A 141 -14.36 11.65 7.65
CA LEU A 141 -13.26 11.93 6.72
C LEU A 141 -11.98 11.21 7.14
N LEU A 142 -11.61 11.29 8.43
CA LEU A 142 -10.43 10.59 8.95
C LEU A 142 -10.58 9.06 8.86
N LYS A 143 -11.75 8.53 9.22
CA LYS A 143 -12.04 7.10 9.08
C LYS A 143 -11.96 6.65 7.63
N SER A 144 -12.47 7.44 6.69
CA SER A 144 -12.36 7.15 5.26
C SER A 144 -10.91 7.12 4.81
N ALA A 145 -10.11 8.12 5.17
CA ALA A 145 -8.69 8.17 4.81
C ALA A 145 -7.91 6.96 5.34
N ILE A 146 -8.17 6.56 6.60
CA ILE A 146 -7.57 5.35 7.19
C ILE A 146 -8.05 4.09 6.45
N SER A 147 -9.35 3.99 6.16
CA SER A 147 -9.92 2.87 5.40
C SER A 147 -9.27 2.75 4.02
N ASP A 148 -9.05 3.87 3.33
CA ASP A 148 -8.43 3.91 2.01
C ASP A 148 -6.96 3.48 2.06
N ILE A 149 -6.22 3.89 3.10
CA ILE A 149 -4.84 3.43 3.36
C ILE A 149 -4.80 1.90 3.44
N TYR A 150 -5.62 1.29 4.30
CA TYR A 150 -5.64 -0.17 4.46
C TYR A 150 -6.14 -0.89 3.19
N THR A 151 -7.11 -0.30 2.49
CA THR A 151 -7.65 -0.87 1.25
C THR A 151 -6.60 -0.92 0.14
N ALA A 152 -5.61 -0.02 0.12
CA ALA A 152 -4.50 -0.08 -0.82
C ALA A 152 -3.72 -1.41 -0.75
N ALA A 153 -3.59 -2.01 0.44
CA ALA A 153 -2.96 -3.32 0.61
C ALA A 153 -3.78 -4.49 0.04
N SER A 154 -5.05 -4.29 -0.34
CA SER A 154 -5.86 -5.31 -1.01
C SER A 154 -5.61 -5.41 -2.52
N LEU A 155 -4.96 -4.40 -3.11
CA LEU A 155 -4.84 -4.23 -4.55
C LEU A 155 -3.91 -5.23 -5.26
N PRO A 156 -2.71 -5.56 -4.72
CA PRO A 156 -1.83 -6.49 -5.41
C PRO A 156 -2.31 -7.94 -5.22
N PRO A 157 -2.13 -8.82 -6.22
CA PRO A 157 -2.50 -10.22 -6.10
C PRO A 157 -1.63 -10.90 -5.03
N ARG A 158 -2.21 -11.87 -4.30
CA ARG A 158 -1.45 -12.71 -3.38
C ARG A 158 -0.45 -13.57 -4.16
N ILE A 159 0.80 -13.59 -3.72
CA ILE A 159 1.87 -14.39 -4.34
C ILE A 159 1.90 -15.81 -3.79
N SER A 160 1.67 -15.96 -2.49
CA SER A 160 1.55 -17.28 -1.88
C SER A 160 0.33 -18.03 -2.43
N VAL A 161 0.53 -19.32 -2.72
CA VAL A 161 -0.54 -20.26 -3.06
C VAL A 161 -1.05 -21.05 -1.84
N SER A 162 -0.34 -20.97 -0.70
CA SER A 162 -0.68 -21.65 0.55
C SER A 162 -1.52 -20.76 1.48
N ARG A 163 -1.45 -19.44 1.29
CA ARG A 163 -2.16 -18.43 2.08
C ARG A 163 -3.39 -17.92 1.33
N HIS A 164 -4.45 -17.62 2.08
CA HIS A 164 -5.74 -17.21 1.51
C HIS A 164 -6.04 -15.76 1.84
N GLY A 165 -6.86 -15.12 0.99
CA GLY A 165 -7.23 -13.72 1.12
C GLY A 165 -6.18 -12.75 0.55
N ASN A 166 -6.52 -11.47 0.57
CA ASN A 166 -5.61 -10.39 0.18
C ASN A 166 -4.68 -10.00 1.34
N TYR A 167 -3.71 -9.12 1.08
CA TYR A 167 -2.78 -8.69 2.15
C TYR A 167 -3.46 -7.85 3.23
N GLN A 168 -4.49 -7.04 2.89
CA GLN A 168 -5.24 -6.26 3.88
C GLN A 168 -5.84 -7.13 5.00
N VAL A 169 -6.44 -8.28 4.66
CA VAL A 169 -7.03 -9.21 5.66
C VAL A 169 -5.97 -9.70 6.64
N THR A 170 -4.78 -10.06 6.14
CA THR A 170 -3.67 -10.51 7.00
C THR A 170 -3.18 -9.42 7.94
N MET A 171 -3.19 -8.17 7.48
CA MET A 171 -2.65 -7.02 8.23
C MET A 171 -3.63 -6.43 9.25
N THR A 172 -4.93 -6.69 9.09
CA THR A 172 -6.00 -6.21 10.00
C THR A 172 -6.37 -7.24 11.06
N SER A 173 -5.81 -8.44 11.00
CA SER A 173 -6.06 -9.54 11.94
C SER A 173 -5.03 -9.66 13.07
N LEU A 174 -4.11 -8.68 13.18
CA LEU A 174 -3.10 -8.57 14.25
C LEU A 174 -3.63 -7.72 15.40
#